data_AF-A0A6C0B8D7-F1
#
_entry.id   AF-A0A6C0B8D7-F1
#
_cell.length_a   1.000
_cell.length_b   1.000
_cell.length_c   1.000
_cell.angle_alpha   90.00
_cell.angle_beta   90.00
_cell.angle_gamma   90.00
#
_symmetry.space_group_name_H-M   'P 1'
#
loop_
_entity.id
_entity.type
_entity.pdbx_description
1 polymer ?
#
loop_
_entity_poly.entity_id
_entity_poly.type
_entity_poly.pdbx_seq_one_letter_code
_entity_poly.pdbx_strand_id
1 'polypeptide(L)'
;MATISEVIQDNDIKISELQAEMDCASVLIQKLRAELAIAHQINAERIQHTFDLSPEPILFTKWGGPGGIEEYIKQETGCTPFSAAGINPRPAKALTILRSVYGTHFYADDLSDVNRPKYTLFGHDGDQDEDEKQFNEPLLNPIKTKDIYLYQVRQNGKKQEYLWYGKYTIDEKIKKQHPGKDGTLRTIIVLILKRL
;
A
#
# COMPACT_ATOMS: atom_id res chain seq x y z
N MET A 1 9.26 -79.38 21.29
CA MET A 1 9.83 -78.22 21.99
C MET A 1 10.87 -77.64 21.05
N ALA A 2 10.72 -76.38 20.63
CA ALA A 2 11.75 -75.72 19.85
C ALA A 2 13.04 -75.63 20.67
N THR A 3 14.19 -75.84 20.05
CA THR A 3 15.48 -75.73 20.74
C THR A 3 15.82 -74.27 20.99
N ILE A 4 16.58 -73.97 22.04
CA ILE A 4 17.01 -72.59 22.35
C ILE A 4 17.70 -71.93 21.15
N SER A 5 18.38 -72.71 20.31
CA SER A 5 19.03 -72.24 19.09
C SER A 5 18.04 -71.74 18.03
N GLU A 6 16.89 -72.41 17.86
CA GLU A 6 15.84 -71.99 16.91
C GLU A 6 15.18 -70.68 17.36
N VAL A 7 14.98 -70.51 18.67
CA VAL A 7 14.40 -69.28 19.23
C VAL A 7 15.33 -68.07 19.07
N ILE A 8 16.64 -68.26 19.19
CA ILE A 8 17.63 -67.18 18.97
C ILE A 8 17.66 -66.78 17.49
N GLN A 9 17.68 -67.76 16.59
CA GLN A 9 17.72 -67.51 15.15
C GLN A 9 16.46 -66.79 14.64
N ASP A 10 15.28 -67.15 15.13
CA ASP A 10 14.02 -66.46 14.82
C ASP A 10 14.00 -65.00 15.33
N ASN A 11 14.62 -64.73 16.47
CA ASN A 11 14.71 -63.37 17.01
C ASN A 11 15.69 -62.50 16.22
N ASP A 12 16.83 -63.05 15.79
CA ASP A 12 17.80 -62.31 14.96
C ASP A 12 17.21 -61.92 13.59
N ILE A 13 16.36 -62.78 13.02
CA ILE A 13 15.61 -62.49 11.78
C ILE A 13 14.65 -61.33 12.01
N LYS A 14 13.83 -61.39 13.08
CA LYS A 14 12.88 -60.31 13.41
C LYS A 14 13.57 -58.98 13.70
N ILE A 15 14.72 -59.00 14.38
CA ILE A 15 15.50 -57.79 14.64
C ILE A 15 16.01 -57.20 13.31
N SER A 16 16.50 -58.04 12.41
CA SER A 16 16.99 -57.61 11.10
C SER A 16 15.87 -57.02 10.22
N GLU A 17 14.68 -57.60 10.26
CA GLU A 17 13.49 -57.09 9.56
C GLU A 17 13.06 -55.72 10.10
N LEU A 18 12.99 -55.56 11.43
CA LEU A 18 12.69 -54.27 12.08
C LEU A 18 13.73 -53.20 11.75
N GLN A 19 15.01 -53.58 11.66
CA GLN A 19 16.09 -52.66 11.28
C GLN A 19 15.90 -52.15 9.85
N ALA A 20 15.55 -53.04 8.91
CA ALA A 20 15.28 -52.68 7.52
C ALA A 20 14.05 -51.77 7.37
N GLU A 21 13.00 -52.00 8.16
CA GLU A 21 11.82 -51.14 8.22
C GLU A 21 12.17 -49.74 8.75
N MET A 22 12.99 -49.65 9.80
CA MET A 22 13.47 -48.39 10.35
C MET A 22 14.32 -47.60 9.35
N ASP A 23 15.21 -48.27 8.62
CA ASP A 23 16.04 -47.64 7.59
C ASP A 23 15.18 -47.10 6.44
N CYS A 24 14.16 -47.86 6.01
CA CYS A 24 13.20 -47.41 5.00
C CYS A 24 12.41 -46.17 5.45
N ALA A 25 11.94 -46.17 6.71
CA ALA A 25 11.24 -45.02 7.30
C ALA A 25 12.14 -43.78 7.39
N SER A 26 13.42 -43.95 7.71
CA SER A 26 14.41 -42.87 7.79
C SER A 26 14.58 -42.16 6.43
N VAL A 27 14.68 -42.92 5.34
CA VAL A 27 14.78 -42.39 3.97
C VAL A 27 13.52 -41.61 3.59
N LEU A 28 12.34 -42.12 3.93
CA LEU A 28 11.08 -41.44 3.66
C LEU A 28 10.98 -40.10 4.41
N ILE A 29 11.39 -40.07 5.69
CA ILE A 29 11.41 -38.85 6.50
C ILE A 29 12.38 -37.82 5.91
N GLN A 30 13.55 -38.24 5.43
CA GLN A 30 14.50 -37.34 4.77
C GLN A 30 13.92 -36.72 3.50
N LYS A 31 13.22 -37.53 2.68
CA LYS A 31 12.57 -37.04 1.46
C LYS A 31 11.46 -36.02 1.76
N LEU A 32 10.60 -36.30 2.74
CA LEU A 32 9.54 -35.38 3.17
C LEU A 32 10.12 -34.05 3.70
N ARG A 33 11.23 -34.10 4.43
CA ARG A 33 11.92 -32.88 4.90
C ARG A 33 12.46 -32.04 3.75
N ALA A 34 13.02 -32.67 2.72
CA ALA A 34 13.51 -31.97 1.53
C ALA A 34 12.36 -31.31 0.76
N GLU A 35 11.24 -32.02 0.58
CA GLU A 35 10.04 -31.48 -0.08
C GLU A 35 9.44 -30.30 0.70
N LEU A 36 9.40 -30.39 2.03
CA LEU A 36 8.95 -29.29 2.89
C LEU A 36 9.87 -28.07 2.80
N ALA A 37 11.18 -28.27 2.75
CA ALA A 37 12.16 -27.19 2.60
C ALA A 37 11.99 -26.47 1.25
N ILE A 38 11.77 -27.22 0.16
CA ILE A 38 11.48 -26.66 -1.17
C ILE A 38 10.17 -25.85 -1.13
N ALA A 39 9.12 -26.39 -0.50
CA ALA A 39 7.85 -25.67 -0.37
C ALA A 39 7.99 -24.36 0.41
N HIS A 40 8.78 -24.35 1.50
CA HIS A 40 9.09 -23.14 2.24
C HIS A 40 9.88 -22.13 1.41
N GLN A 41 10.87 -22.58 0.63
CA GLN A 41 11.65 -21.72 -0.27
C GLN A 41 10.77 -21.08 -1.34
N ILE A 42 9.93 -21.87 -2.01
CA ILE A 42 8.96 -21.37 -3.02
C ILE A 42 8.00 -20.36 -2.39
N ASN A 43 7.52 -20.62 -1.17
CA ASN A 43 6.64 -19.68 -0.47
C ASN A 43 7.37 -18.38 -0.09
N ALA A 44 8.63 -18.46 0.35
CA ALA A 44 9.44 -17.30 0.66
C ALA A 44 9.73 -16.44 -0.58
N GLU A 45 10.06 -17.07 -1.71
CA GLU A 45 10.27 -16.40 -3.00
C GLU A 45 8.99 -15.76 -3.52
N ARG A 46 7.86 -16.45 -3.40
CA ARG A 46 6.54 -15.91 -3.77
C ARG A 46 6.15 -14.71 -2.91
N ILE A 47 6.46 -14.73 -1.62
CA ILE A 47 6.29 -13.59 -0.71
C ILE A 47 7.20 -12.44 -1.14
N GLN A 48 8.49 -12.68 -1.41
CA GLN A 48 9.41 -11.63 -1.89
C GLN A 48 8.96 -11.01 -3.22
N HIS A 49 8.46 -11.81 -4.15
CA HIS A 49 7.95 -11.32 -5.44
C HIS A 49 6.62 -10.54 -5.32
N THR A 50 5.90 -10.68 -4.20
CA THR A 50 4.74 -9.83 -3.90
C THR A 50 5.13 -8.46 -3.31
N PHE A 51 6.39 -8.26 -2.92
CA PHE A 51 6.87 -7.02 -2.30
C PHE A 51 7.60 -6.05 -3.28
N ASP A 52 7.84 -6.45 -4.54
CA ASP A 52 8.62 -5.65 -5.51
C ASP A 52 7.79 -5.01 -6.64
N LEU A 53 6.45 -5.05 -6.52
CA LEU A 53 5.55 -4.22 -7.32
C LEU A 53 5.02 -3.12 -6.41
N SER A 54 5.51 -1.89 -6.60
CA SER A 54 4.82 -0.70 -6.10
C SER A 54 3.35 -0.83 -6.48
N PRO A 55 2.40 -0.89 -5.52
CA PRO A 55 1.04 -1.25 -5.86
C PRO A 55 0.45 -0.21 -6.81
N GLU A 56 0.14 -0.60 -8.04
CA GLU A 56 -0.47 0.27 -9.03
C GLU A 56 -1.74 0.92 -8.46
N PRO A 57 -2.01 2.21 -8.76
CA PRO A 57 -3.23 2.86 -8.32
C PRO A 57 -4.48 2.13 -8.84
N ILE A 58 -5.52 2.04 -8.01
CA ILE A 58 -6.77 1.36 -8.40
C ILE A 58 -7.60 2.31 -9.27
N LEU A 59 -7.96 1.86 -10.48
CA LEU A 59 -8.74 2.63 -11.44
C LEU A 59 -10.25 2.46 -11.23
N PHE A 60 -10.94 3.59 -11.21
CA PHE A 60 -12.40 3.68 -11.22
C PHE A 60 -12.87 4.55 -12.37
N THR A 61 -13.96 4.14 -13.01
CA THR A 61 -14.59 4.87 -14.14
C THR A 61 -15.90 5.56 -13.74
N LYS A 62 -16.31 5.41 -12.47
CA LYS A 62 -17.54 5.99 -11.91
C LYS A 62 -17.21 6.74 -10.62
N TRP A 63 -17.86 7.88 -10.43
CA TRP A 63 -17.81 8.60 -9.15
C TRP A 63 -18.61 7.86 -8.08
N GLY A 64 -19.93 7.82 -8.23
CA GLY A 64 -20.86 7.21 -7.27
C GLY A 64 -21.51 5.91 -7.77
N GLY A 65 -22.31 5.31 -6.89
CA GLY A 65 -23.03 4.06 -7.13
C GLY A 65 -22.14 2.80 -6.98
N PRO A 66 -22.70 1.61 -7.25
CA PRO A 66 -21.95 0.35 -7.14
C PRO A 66 -20.68 0.36 -7.99
N GLY A 67 -19.55 0.11 -7.35
CA GLY A 67 -18.21 0.14 -7.97
C GLY A 67 -17.67 1.53 -8.28
N GLY A 68 -18.27 2.60 -7.75
CA GLY A 68 -17.75 3.97 -7.83
C GLY A 68 -16.69 4.25 -6.77
N ILE A 69 -15.75 5.15 -7.08
CA ILE A 69 -14.67 5.52 -6.15
C ILE A 69 -15.21 6.13 -4.85
N GLU A 70 -16.34 6.85 -4.88
CA GLU A 70 -16.90 7.49 -3.69
C GLU A 70 -17.23 6.45 -2.61
N GLU A 71 -17.86 5.35 -3.01
CA GLU A 71 -18.22 4.26 -2.11
C GLU A 71 -16.97 3.55 -1.59
N TYR A 72 -15.98 3.34 -2.46
CA TYR A 72 -14.71 2.77 -2.09
C TYR A 72 -13.97 3.63 -1.05
N ILE A 73 -13.90 4.96 -1.23
CA ILE A 73 -13.27 5.86 -0.25
C ILE A 73 -14.02 5.83 1.09
N LYS A 74 -15.36 5.77 1.06
CA LYS A 74 -16.17 5.65 2.29
C LYS A 74 -15.86 4.34 3.02
N GLN A 75 -15.64 3.24 2.30
CA GLN A 75 -15.28 1.96 2.90
C GLN A 75 -13.88 1.99 3.52
N GLU A 76 -12.89 2.57 2.81
CA GLU A 76 -11.50 2.65 3.28
C GLU A 76 -11.29 3.63 4.44
N THR A 77 -12.06 4.72 4.49
CA THR A 77 -11.80 5.84 5.41
C THR A 77 -12.95 6.11 6.40
N GLY A 78 -14.13 5.53 6.16
CA GLY A 78 -15.37 5.88 6.84
C GLY A 78 -15.84 7.32 6.60
N CYS A 79 -15.32 8.01 5.58
CA CYS A 79 -15.53 9.44 5.36
C CYS A 79 -16.03 9.74 3.94
N THR A 80 -16.87 10.77 3.81
CA THR A 80 -17.24 11.30 2.49
C THR A 80 -16.05 12.05 1.86
N PRO A 81 -15.67 11.74 0.61
CA PRO A 81 -14.45 12.25 -0.03
C PRO A 81 -14.52 13.71 -0.53
N PHE A 82 -15.57 14.45 -0.23
CA PHE A 82 -15.78 15.76 -0.83
C PHE A 82 -15.16 16.92 -0.03
N SER A 83 -14.31 17.69 -0.69
CA SER A 83 -14.12 19.12 -0.44
C SER A 83 -14.03 19.87 -1.77
N ALA A 84 -14.45 21.14 -1.81
CA ALA A 84 -14.30 21.98 -2.99
C ALA A 84 -12.81 22.26 -3.33
N ALA A 85 -11.94 22.21 -2.31
CA ALA A 85 -10.56 22.69 -2.34
C ALA A 85 -9.50 21.62 -2.61
N GLY A 86 -9.89 20.34 -2.71
CA GLY A 86 -8.95 19.23 -2.94
C GLY A 86 -8.35 18.65 -1.66
N ILE A 87 -8.25 19.43 -0.58
CA ILE A 87 -7.85 18.95 0.75
C ILE A 87 -9.11 18.79 1.59
N ASN A 88 -9.31 17.63 2.20
CA ASN A 88 -10.52 17.31 2.95
C ASN A 88 -10.19 16.79 4.35
N PRO A 89 -9.91 17.69 5.30
CA PRO A 89 -9.55 17.30 6.66
C PRO A 89 -10.71 16.62 7.40
N ARG A 90 -10.38 15.63 8.23
CA ARG A 90 -11.30 14.95 9.15
C ARG A 90 -10.67 14.88 10.54
N PRO A 91 -10.55 16.02 11.26
CA PRO A 91 -9.82 16.08 12.53
C PRO A 91 -10.33 15.10 13.59
N ALA A 92 -11.64 14.87 13.64
CA ALA A 92 -12.26 13.91 14.58
C ALA A 92 -11.79 12.45 14.38
N LYS A 93 -11.20 12.14 13.23
CA LYS A 93 -10.62 10.82 12.91
C LYS A 93 -9.10 10.88 12.69
N ALA A 94 -8.47 12.02 12.95
CA ALA A 94 -7.06 12.26 12.68
C ALA A 94 -6.62 11.84 11.27
N LEU A 95 -7.42 12.17 10.24
CA LEU A 95 -7.08 11.84 8.85
C LEU A 95 -7.43 12.97 7.89
N THR A 96 -6.82 12.97 6.71
CA THR A 96 -7.14 13.87 5.61
C THR A 96 -7.24 13.09 4.29
N ILE A 97 -8.26 13.41 3.49
CA ILE A 97 -8.39 12.89 2.12
C ILE A 97 -7.95 13.98 1.15
N LEU A 98 -7.00 13.67 0.27
CA LEU A 98 -6.45 14.53 -0.76
C LEU A 98 -7.00 14.11 -2.12
N ARG A 99 -7.48 15.09 -2.87
CA ARG A 99 -7.86 14.98 -4.27
C ARG A 99 -6.88 15.81 -5.09
N SER A 100 -6.16 15.16 -5.99
CA SER A 100 -5.41 15.83 -7.06
C SER A 100 -6.24 15.85 -8.34
N VAL A 101 -6.16 16.93 -9.11
CA VAL A 101 -6.78 17.02 -10.44
C VAL A 101 -5.67 17.14 -11.47
N TYR A 102 -5.56 16.14 -12.35
CA TYR A 102 -4.50 16.06 -13.35
C TYR A 102 -4.50 17.30 -14.26
N GLY A 103 -3.32 17.86 -14.50
CA GLY A 103 -3.13 19.01 -15.40
C GLY A 103 -3.51 20.38 -14.82
N THR A 104 -3.72 20.49 -13.51
CA THR A 104 -4.00 21.79 -12.87
C THR A 104 -2.73 22.65 -12.81
N HIS A 105 -2.54 23.53 -13.79
CA HIS A 105 -1.28 24.26 -14.01
C HIS A 105 -0.78 25.14 -12.85
N PHE A 106 -1.66 25.62 -11.96
CA PHE A 106 -1.30 26.47 -10.81
C PHE A 106 -0.99 25.69 -9.52
N TYR A 107 -1.06 24.35 -9.60
CA TYR A 107 -0.51 23.42 -8.62
C TYR A 107 0.62 22.61 -9.28
N ALA A 108 1.55 22.14 -8.46
CA ALA A 108 2.72 21.40 -8.91
C ALA A 108 2.71 19.95 -8.43
N ASP A 109 1.52 19.35 -8.40
CA ASP A 109 1.31 17.94 -8.07
C ASP A 109 2.06 17.05 -9.08
N ASP A 110 2.68 16.00 -8.58
CA ASP A 110 3.40 15.00 -9.39
C ASP A 110 3.20 13.63 -8.74
N LEU A 111 2.30 12.85 -9.33
CA LEU A 111 1.90 11.53 -8.84
C LEU A 111 2.54 10.39 -9.65
N SER A 112 3.60 10.69 -10.40
CA SER A 112 4.29 9.69 -11.23
C SER A 112 4.99 8.62 -10.41
N ASP A 113 5.53 8.99 -9.25
CA ASP A 113 6.04 8.07 -8.23
C ASP A 113 4.94 7.77 -7.21
N VAL A 114 4.37 6.57 -7.28
CA VAL A 114 3.30 6.12 -6.39
C VAL A 114 3.79 5.96 -4.94
N ASN A 115 5.08 5.71 -4.71
CA ASN A 115 5.62 5.57 -3.35
C ASN A 115 5.97 6.92 -2.74
N ARG A 116 6.35 7.91 -3.57
CA ARG A 116 6.70 9.26 -3.16
C ARG A 116 5.99 10.37 -3.94
N PRO A 117 4.64 10.41 -3.94
CA PRO A 117 3.93 11.43 -4.70
C PRO A 117 4.12 12.81 -4.09
N LYS A 118 4.06 13.82 -4.95
CA LYS A 118 4.13 15.24 -4.57
C LYS A 118 2.75 15.86 -4.65
N TYR A 119 2.35 16.55 -3.58
CA TYR A 119 1.06 17.22 -3.47
C TYR A 119 1.22 18.66 -3.03
N THR A 120 0.57 19.60 -3.72
CA THR A 120 0.67 21.04 -3.43
C THR A 120 -0.37 21.44 -2.38
N LEU A 121 0.01 22.29 -1.43
CA LEU A 121 -0.93 22.83 -0.45
C LEU A 121 -2.03 23.68 -1.11
N PHE A 122 -3.08 23.98 -0.35
CA PHE A 122 -4.15 24.86 -0.79
C PHE A 122 -3.69 26.33 -0.84
N GLY A 123 -4.34 27.09 -1.71
CA GLY A 123 -4.16 28.53 -1.90
C GLY A 123 -3.89 28.79 -3.38
N HIS A 124 -4.81 29.45 -4.08
CA HIS A 124 -4.74 29.66 -5.53
C HIS A 124 -4.15 31.03 -5.93
N ASP A 125 -4.16 31.99 -5.00
CA ASP A 125 -3.64 33.35 -5.20
C ASP A 125 -2.53 33.65 -4.20
N GLY A 126 -1.51 34.40 -4.63
CA GLY A 126 -0.39 34.80 -3.78
C GLY A 126 0.44 33.63 -3.24
N ASP A 127 1.38 33.95 -2.35
CA ASP A 127 2.20 32.96 -1.67
C ASP A 127 1.34 32.09 -0.75
N GLN A 128 1.59 30.79 -0.75
CA GLN A 128 0.83 29.85 0.06
C GLN A 128 1.19 29.96 1.54
N ASP A 129 0.15 29.89 2.38
CA ASP A 129 0.25 29.99 3.83
C ASP A 129 0.01 28.62 4.48
N GLU A 130 0.94 28.21 5.34
CA GLU A 130 0.83 26.97 6.12
C GLU A 130 -0.24 27.09 7.22
N ASP A 131 -0.48 28.31 7.69
CA ASP A 131 -1.43 28.62 8.77
C ASP A 131 -2.86 28.85 8.25
N GLU A 132 -3.09 28.62 6.94
CA GLU A 132 -4.44 28.64 6.37
C GLU A 132 -5.31 27.62 7.11
N LYS A 133 -6.29 28.15 7.85
CA LYS A 133 -6.99 27.46 8.94
C LYS A 133 -7.94 26.36 8.49
N GLN A 134 -8.41 26.41 7.24
CA GLN A 134 -9.43 25.51 6.74
C GLN A 134 -8.84 24.22 6.20
N PHE A 135 -7.69 24.28 5.53
CA PHE A 135 -7.12 23.17 4.77
C PHE A 135 -5.68 22.86 5.14
N ASN A 136 -4.79 23.86 5.11
CA ASN A 136 -3.35 23.62 5.26
C ASN A 136 -2.97 23.31 6.71
N GLU A 137 -3.40 24.12 7.67
CA GLU A 137 -3.07 23.89 9.08
C GLU A 137 -3.60 22.54 9.55
N PRO A 138 -4.86 22.13 9.28
CA PRO A 138 -5.34 20.81 9.69
C PRO A 138 -4.58 19.64 9.04
N LEU A 139 -4.13 19.79 7.80
CA LEU A 139 -3.33 18.77 7.10
C LEU A 139 -1.93 18.64 7.69
N LEU A 140 -1.29 19.76 8.04
CA LEU A 140 0.07 19.80 8.57
C LEU A 140 0.14 19.48 10.08
N ASN A 141 -0.96 19.59 10.79
CA ASN A 141 -1.02 19.37 12.23
C ASN A 141 -1.13 17.86 12.57
N PRO A 142 -0.12 17.26 13.23
CA PRO A 142 -0.09 15.82 13.51
C PRO A 142 -1.19 15.34 14.49
N ILE A 143 -1.79 16.25 15.25
CA ILE A 143 -2.94 15.94 16.13
C ILE A 143 -4.21 15.82 15.28
N LYS A 144 -4.34 16.63 14.23
CA LYS A 144 -5.52 16.69 13.35
C LYS A 144 -5.44 15.74 12.16
N THR A 145 -4.23 15.41 11.71
CA THR A 145 -3.97 14.50 10.61
C THR A 145 -2.77 13.61 10.93
N LYS A 146 -3.04 12.31 11.09
CA LYS A 146 -2.07 11.23 11.16
C LYS A 146 -2.02 10.45 9.85
N ASP A 147 -3.20 10.19 9.28
CA ASP A 147 -3.37 9.37 8.09
C ASP A 147 -3.77 10.23 6.88
N ILE A 148 -3.04 10.12 5.78
CA ILE A 148 -3.34 10.83 4.52
C ILE A 148 -3.78 9.83 3.47
N TYR A 149 -4.94 10.05 2.87
CA TYR A 149 -5.43 9.24 1.76
C TYR A 149 -5.42 10.06 0.48
N LEU A 150 -4.98 9.47 -0.63
CA LEU A 150 -4.82 10.19 -1.89
C LEU A 150 -5.59 9.53 -3.03
N TYR A 151 -6.29 10.35 -3.80
CA TYR A 151 -6.83 9.97 -5.10
C TYR A 151 -6.64 11.07 -6.13
N GLN A 152 -6.58 10.68 -7.40
CA GLN A 152 -6.49 11.60 -8.52
C GLN A 152 -7.74 11.53 -9.38
N VAL A 153 -8.12 12.68 -9.92
CA VAL A 153 -9.10 12.82 -10.99
C VAL A 153 -8.37 13.16 -12.28
N ARG A 154 -8.63 12.41 -13.36
CA ARG A 154 -8.09 12.71 -14.70
C ARG A 154 -9.17 12.62 -15.76
N GLN A 155 -8.96 13.32 -16.87
CA GLN A 155 -9.80 13.20 -18.07
C GLN A 155 -9.12 12.26 -19.07
N ASN A 156 -9.87 11.27 -19.55
CA ASN A 156 -9.51 10.40 -20.66
C ASN A 156 -10.49 10.65 -21.81
N GLY A 157 -10.14 11.60 -22.68
CA GLY A 157 -11.04 12.13 -23.70
C GLY A 157 -12.25 12.83 -23.07
N LYS A 158 -13.46 12.29 -23.30
CA LYS A 158 -14.71 12.79 -22.72
C LYS A 158 -15.10 12.12 -21.40
N LYS A 159 -14.33 11.13 -20.95
CA LYS A 159 -14.63 10.34 -19.75
C LYS A 159 -13.74 10.77 -18.60
N GLN A 160 -14.34 10.94 -17.43
CA GLN A 160 -13.62 11.18 -16.19
C GLN A 160 -13.23 9.85 -15.55
N GLU A 161 -11.97 9.73 -15.15
CA GLU A 161 -11.41 8.57 -14.46
C GLU A 161 -10.88 9.00 -13.09
N TYR A 162 -10.86 8.04 -12.16
CA TYR A 162 -10.40 8.24 -10.81
C TYR A 162 -9.38 7.18 -10.45
N LEU A 163 -8.26 7.57 -9.88
CA LEU A 163 -7.19 6.68 -9.44
C LEU A 163 -7.04 6.77 -7.92
N TRP A 164 -7.16 5.65 -7.22
CA TRP A 164 -6.91 5.57 -5.79
C TRP A 164 -5.45 5.15 -5.53
N TYR A 165 -4.71 6.00 -4.84
CA TYR A 165 -3.29 5.80 -4.55
C TYR A 165 -3.06 5.16 -3.18
N GLY A 166 -4.04 5.19 -2.28
CA GLY A 166 -3.96 4.59 -0.95
C GLY A 166 -3.56 5.56 0.16
N LYS A 167 -2.85 5.03 1.15
CA LYS A 167 -2.54 5.68 2.43
C LYS A 167 -1.07 6.14 2.50
N TYR A 168 -0.85 7.31 3.08
CA TYR A 168 0.42 8.03 3.10
C TYR A 168 0.64 8.75 4.43
N THR A 169 1.88 9.19 4.62
CA THR A 169 2.32 10.19 5.61
C THR A 169 3.12 11.29 4.92
N ILE A 170 3.32 12.42 5.60
CA ILE A 170 4.20 13.49 5.10
C ILE A 170 5.65 13.10 5.42
N ASP A 171 6.49 13.04 4.39
CA ASP A 171 7.92 12.74 4.48
C ASP A 171 8.71 14.05 4.57
N GLU A 172 8.49 14.93 3.59
CA GLU A 172 9.21 16.19 3.45
C GLU A 172 8.28 17.30 2.95
N LYS A 173 8.71 18.55 3.12
CA LYS A 173 8.03 19.74 2.63
C LYS A 173 9.04 20.65 1.96
N ILE A 174 8.74 21.07 0.74
CA ILE A 174 9.60 21.97 -0.04
C ILE A 174 8.84 23.24 -0.42
N LYS A 175 9.57 24.37 -0.47
CA LYS A 175 9.06 25.64 -1.01
C LYS A 175 9.73 25.90 -2.36
N LYS A 176 8.96 26.32 -3.36
CA LYS A 176 9.49 26.69 -4.68
C LYS A 176 8.65 27.77 -5.33
N GLN A 177 9.25 28.48 -6.29
CA GLN A 177 8.53 29.41 -7.16
C GLN A 177 7.74 28.63 -8.22
N HIS A 178 6.48 28.99 -8.43
CA HIS A 178 5.58 28.36 -9.41
C HIS A 178 4.57 29.38 -9.93
N PRO A 179 4.14 29.33 -11.19
CA PRO A 179 3.09 30.21 -11.70
C PRO A 179 1.76 29.98 -10.97
N GLY A 180 1.15 31.05 -10.50
CA GLY A 180 -0.23 31.06 -10.00
C GLY A 180 -1.26 30.93 -11.11
N LYS A 181 -2.53 31.01 -10.73
CA LYS A 181 -3.65 30.93 -11.67
C LYS A 181 -3.66 32.08 -12.68
N ASP A 182 -3.13 33.24 -12.30
CA ASP A 182 -2.97 34.44 -13.13
C ASP A 182 -1.65 34.44 -13.93
N GLY A 183 -0.81 33.40 -13.78
CA GLY A 183 0.52 33.31 -14.37
C GLY A 183 1.62 34.03 -13.60
N THR A 184 1.29 34.77 -12.53
CA THR A 184 2.28 35.46 -11.70
C THR A 184 3.06 34.43 -10.87
N LEU A 185 4.37 34.60 -10.77
CA LEU A 185 5.19 33.74 -9.89
C LEU A 185 4.83 33.96 -8.42
N ARG A 186 4.65 32.86 -7.71
CA ARG A 186 4.38 32.84 -6.27
C ARG A 186 5.12 31.69 -5.60
N THR A 187 5.31 31.80 -4.30
CA THR A 187 5.82 30.71 -3.48
C THR A 187 4.72 29.70 -3.23
N ILE A 188 4.92 28.45 -3.68
CA ILE A 188 4.07 27.31 -3.33
C ILE A 188 4.79 26.37 -2.38
N ILE A 189 4.01 25.57 -1.67
CA ILE A 189 4.47 24.57 -0.73
C ILE A 189 4.04 23.20 -1.25
N VAL A 190 5.02 22.34 -1.49
CA VAL A 190 4.80 20.99 -1.99
C VAL A 190 5.19 20.00 -0.91
N LEU A 191 4.26 19.10 -0.59
CA LEU A 191 4.47 17.96 0.28
C LEU A 191 5.01 16.81 -0.54
N ILE A 192 6.08 16.19 -0.07
CA ILE A 192 6.52 14.86 -0.51
C ILE A 192 5.89 13.88 0.46
N LEU A 193 5.04 13.00 -0.05
CA LEU A 193 4.38 11.99 0.74
C LEU A 193 5.18 10.69 0.70
N LYS A 194 5.03 9.85 1.72
CA LYS A 194 5.57 8.50 1.76
C LYS A 194 4.44 7.52 1.98
N ARG A 195 4.33 6.53 1.09
CA ARG A 195 3.32 5.48 1.18
C ARG A 195 3.50 4.63 2.44
N LEU A 196 2.38 4.22 3.06
CA LEU A 196 2.32 3.32 4.20
C LEU A 196 1.97 1.89 3.80
#